data_AF-A0A0Q8WE51-F1
#
_entry.id   AF-A0A0Q8WE51-F1
#
_cell.length_a   1.000
_cell.length_b   1.000
_cell.length_c   1.000
_cell.angle_alpha   90.00
_cell.angle_beta   90.00
_cell.angle_gamma   90.00
#
_symmetry.space_group_name_H-M   'P 1'
#
loop_
_entity.id
_entity.type
_entity.pdbx_description
1 polymer ?
#
loop_
_entity_poly.entity_id
_entity_poly.type
_entity_poly.pdbx_seq_one_letter_code
_entity_poly.pdbx_strand_id
1 'polypeptide(L)'
;MSVPATPKRPGRGWYAVATVMAVVATAILVLLGVWIGRAVAGYSVTPFDDGSSTTVTIGDRGVAIWVSPQDTPISCLARDVDTGESTLDAGSASKVTITDGGLSWSRVGIVKGEPGSKHLVQCEATGGEVLGYADNPRIGRYVLFGVVGGVLALVTGIAAFVIVLVVAIKRNRKPRPA
;
A
#
# COMPACT_ATOMS: atom_id res chain seq x y z
N MET A 1 53.48 -31.82 -4.96
CA MET A 1 52.84 -31.91 -3.63
C MET A 1 51.98 -30.67 -3.43
N SER A 2 50.66 -30.83 -3.35
CA SER A 2 49.72 -29.74 -3.07
C SER A 2 49.54 -29.62 -1.55
N VAL A 3 49.86 -28.46 -0.98
CA VAL A 3 49.62 -28.17 0.44
C VAL A 3 48.11 -28.05 0.66
N PRO A 4 47.50 -28.82 1.57
CA PRO A 4 46.07 -28.71 1.84
C PRO A 4 45.78 -27.35 2.50
N ALA A 5 44.91 -26.56 1.86
CA ALA A 5 44.47 -25.29 2.40
C ALA A 5 43.67 -25.54 3.70
N THR A 6 44.15 -25.05 4.84
CA THR A 6 43.45 -25.16 6.10
C THR A 6 42.11 -24.42 6.01
N PRO A 7 40.96 -25.06 6.27
CA PRO A 7 39.67 -24.38 6.17
C PRO A 7 39.58 -23.26 7.21
N LYS A 8 39.62 -22.00 6.73
CA LYS A 8 39.55 -20.81 7.58
C LYS A 8 38.19 -20.76 8.29
N ARG A 9 38.19 -20.88 9.63
CA ARG A 9 36.97 -20.74 10.44
C ARG A 9 36.41 -19.31 10.29
N PRO A 10 35.10 -19.14 10.09
CA PRO A 10 34.50 -17.81 10.06
C PRO A 10 34.69 -17.12 11.43
N GLY A 11 35.23 -15.90 11.41
CA GLY A 11 35.45 -15.09 12.60
C GLY A 11 34.15 -14.55 13.21
N ARG A 12 34.22 -14.07 14.46
CA ARG A 12 33.06 -13.44 15.16
C ARG A 12 32.44 -12.27 14.39
N GLY A 13 33.20 -11.60 13.53
CA GLY A 13 32.73 -10.47 12.72
C GLY A 13 31.54 -10.78 11.82
N TRP A 14 31.33 -12.04 11.43
CA TRP A 14 30.15 -12.41 10.63
C TRP A 14 28.83 -12.28 11.39
N TYR A 15 28.83 -12.43 12.72
CA TYR A 15 27.64 -12.15 13.52
C TYR A 15 27.32 -10.66 13.53
N ALA A 16 28.33 -9.79 13.63
CA ALA A 16 28.13 -8.35 13.53
C ALA A 16 27.53 -7.96 12.16
N VAL A 17 28.03 -8.53 11.07
CA VAL A 17 27.45 -8.32 9.72
C VAL A 17 25.99 -8.75 9.67
N ALA A 18 25.67 -9.96 10.17
CA ALA A 18 24.30 -10.44 10.18
C ALA A 18 23.37 -9.58 11.05
N THR A 19 23.85 -9.13 12.23
CA THR A 19 23.10 -8.23 13.10
C THR A 19 22.82 -6.89 12.40
N VAL A 20 23.81 -6.30 11.73
CA VAL A 20 23.61 -5.06 10.96
C VAL A 20 22.58 -5.26 9.85
N MET A 21 22.65 -6.36 9.09
CA MET A 21 21.68 -6.66 8.05
C MET A 21 20.25 -6.82 8.60
N ALA A 22 20.11 -7.53 9.72
CA ALA A 22 18.81 -7.69 10.38
C ALA A 22 18.24 -6.34 10.84
N VAL A 23 19.06 -5.49 11.46
CA VAL A 23 18.65 -4.13 11.90
C VAL A 23 18.22 -3.28 10.71
N VAL A 24 18.96 -3.31 9.59
CA VAL A 24 18.60 -2.58 8.37
C VAL A 24 17.27 -3.08 7.80
N ALA A 25 17.06 -4.40 7.73
CA ALA A 25 15.80 -4.96 7.26
C ALA A 25 14.61 -4.51 8.12
N THR A 26 14.76 -4.55 9.46
CA THR A 26 13.74 -4.06 10.38
C THR A 26 13.49 -2.56 10.22
N ALA A 27 14.55 -1.75 10.10
CA ALA A 27 14.42 -0.31 9.91
C ALA A 27 13.65 0.04 8.62
N ILE A 28 13.93 -0.67 7.51
CA ILE A 28 13.20 -0.51 6.25
C ILE A 28 11.71 -0.79 6.44
N LEU A 29 11.36 -1.91 7.09
CA LEU A 29 9.96 -2.28 7.33
C LEU A 29 9.23 -1.25 8.20
N VAL A 30 9.86 -0.79 9.28
CA VAL A 30 9.27 0.21 10.19
C VAL A 30 9.05 1.53 9.46
N LEU A 31 10.06 2.02 8.73
CA LEU A 31 9.96 3.28 7.99
C LEU A 31 8.88 3.22 6.91
N LEU A 32 8.81 2.13 6.15
CA LEU A 32 7.75 1.92 5.16
C LEU A 32 6.38 1.85 5.80
N GLY A 33 6.23 1.10 6.90
CA GLY A 33 4.97 1.00 7.64
C GLY A 33 4.48 2.35 8.14
N VAL A 34 5.35 3.16 8.75
CA VAL A 34 5.00 4.51 9.21
C VAL A 34 4.67 5.43 8.05
N TRP A 35 5.45 5.38 6.96
CA TRP A 35 5.26 6.27 5.81
C TRP A 35 3.97 5.96 5.05
N ILE A 36 3.68 4.67 4.80
CA ILE A 36 2.42 4.22 4.19
C ILE A 36 1.26 4.49 5.14
N GLY A 37 1.40 4.19 6.43
CA GLY A 37 0.37 4.45 7.43
C GLY A 37 -0.02 5.92 7.51
N ARG A 38 0.94 6.84 7.49
CA ARG A 38 0.66 8.29 7.44
C ARG A 38 -0.04 8.73 6.15
N ALA A 39 0.32 8.12 5.02
CA ALA A 39 -0.32 8.44 3.74
C ALA A 39 -1.79 7.99 3.69
N VAL A 40 -2.15 6.95 4.45
CA VAL A 40 -3.53 6.43 4.53
C VAL A 40 -4.33 7.06 5.67
N ALA A 41 -3.70 7.39 6.80
CA ALA A 41 -4.39 7.92 7.99
C ALA A 41 -4.97 9.34 7.82
N GLY A 42 -4.53 10.08 6.80
CA GLY A 42 -5.13 11.39 6.46
C GLY A 42 -6.30 11.29 5.48
N TYR A 43 -6.75 10.07 5.17
CA TYR A 43 -7.80 9.84 4.18
C TYR A 43 -9.16 9.78 4.88
N SER A 44 -9.88 10.90 4.89
CA SER A 44 -11.24 10.97 5.40
C SER A 44 -12.24 10.92 4.26
N VAL A 45 -13.19 9.98 4.31
CA VAL A 45 -14.32 9.95 3.38
C VAL A 45 -15.39 10.92 3.86
N THR A 46 -15.69 11.93 3.05
CA THR A 46 -16.78 12.88 3.32
C THR A 46 -18.10 12.28 2.81
N PRO A 47 -19.12 12.10 3.66
CA PRO A 47 -20.43 11.61 3.22
C PRO A 47 -21.09 12.55 2.21
N PHE A 48 -21.96 12.01 1.36
CA PHE A 48 -22.79 12.83 0.47
C PHE A 48 -23.83 13.62 1.27
N ASP A 49 -24.04 14.89 0.91
CA ASP A 49 -24.97 15.78 1.61
C ASP A 49 -26.42 15.28 1.54
N ASP A 50 -26.85 14.86 0.35
CA ASP A 50 -28.22 14.37 0.10
C ASP A 50 -28.34 12.85 0.22
N GLY A 51 -27.27 12.16 0.63
CA GLY A 51 -27.19 10.71 0.74
C GLY A 51 -27.07 9.96 -0.60
N SER A 52 -27.54 10.52 -1.73
CA SER A 52 -27.45 9.91 -3.08
C SER A 52 -26.79 10.81 -4.12
N SER A 53 -26.69 12.11 -3.85
CA SER A 53 -26.02 13.08 -4.71
C SER A 53 -25.13 14.04 -3.92
N THR A 54 -24.11 14.56 -4.59
CA THR A 54 -23.30 15.68 -4.09
C THR A 54 -22.61 16.38 -5.25
N THR A 55 -22.17 17.62 -5.03
CA THR A 55 -21.33 18.36 -5.98
C THR A 55 -19.90 18.33 -5.48
N VAL A 56 -18.99 17.81 -6.30
CA VAL A 56 -17.57 17.75 -5.96
C VAL A 56 -16.79 18.78 -6.77
N THR A 57 -15.77 19.37 -6.16
CA THR A 57 -14.81 20.23 -6.87
C THR A 57 -13.54 19.42 -7.10
N ILE A 58 -13.05 19.41 -8.34
CA ILE A 58 -11.88 18.62 -8.71
C ILE A 58 -10.62 19.35 -8.26
N GLY A 59 -9.82 18.71 -7.41
CA GLY A 59 -8.44 19.13 -7.16
C GLY A 59 -7.47 18.55 -8.19
N ASP A 60 -6.17 18.57 -7.89
CA ASP A 60 -5.12 18.09 -8.80
C ASP A 60 -5.20 16.60 -9.18
N ARG A 61 -6.00 15.80 -8.47
CA ARG A 61 -5.95 14.33 -8.50
C ARG A 61 -7.26 13.66 -8.91
N GLY A 62 -8.31 14.44 -9.16
CA GLY A 62 -9.67 13.92 -9.26
C GLY A 62 -10.22 13.49 -7.90
N VAL A 63 -11.52 13.21 -7.87
CA VAL A 63 -12.24 12.83 -6.65
C VAL A 63 -12.71 11.40 -6.79
N ALA A 64 -12.37 10.54 -5.83
CA ALA A 64 -12.84 9.17 -5.77
C ALA A 64 -14.19 9.10 -5.05
N ILE A 65 -15.12 8.33 -5.63
CA ILE A 65 -16.43 8.06 -5.05
C ILE A 65 -16.38 6.71 -4.34
N TRP A 66 -16.94 6.66 -3.14
CA TRP A 66 -16.89 5.53 -2.22
C TRP A 66 -18.29 5.10 -1.81
N VAL A 67 -18.45 3.80 -1.59
CA VAL A 67 -19.65 3.19 -1.04
C VAL A 67 -19.30 2.33 0.17
N SER A 68 -20.11 2.39 1.20
CA SER A 68 -20.12 1.48 2.35
C SER A 68 -21.54 0.91 2.50
N PRO A 69 -21.75 -0.37 2.82
CA PRO A 69 -20.73 -1.38 3.06
C PRO A 69 -19.85 -1.68 1.84
N GLN A 70 -18.66 -2.21 2.09
CA GLN A 70 -17.75 -2.67 1.04
C GLN A 70 -18.46 -3.66 0.10
N ASP A 71 -18.14 -3.56 -1.19
CA ASP A 71 -18.64 -4.40 -2.28
C ASP A 71 -20.16 -4.30 -2.54
N THR A 72 -20.85 -3.30 -1.96
CA THR A 72 -22.23 -2.97 -2.33
C THR A 72 -22.30 -2.59 -3.82
N PRO A 73 -23.14 -3.27 -4.62
CA PRO A 73 -23.32 -2.92 -6.02
C PRO A 73 -24.06 -1.58 -6.11
N ILE A 74 -23.41 -0.57 -6.67
CA ILE A 74 -24.02 0.75 -6.90
C ILE A 74 -23.62 1.29 -8.26
N SER A 75 -24.58 1.92 -8.93
CA SER A 75 -24.35 2.66 -10.16
C SER A 75 -24.26 4.14 -9.84
N CYS A 76 -23.20 4.79 -10.31
CA CYS A 76 -23.03 6.23 -10.18
C CYS A 76 -22.78 6.84 -11.55
N LEU A 77 -23.20 8.09 -11.69
CA LEU A 77 -22.93 8.95 -12.82
C LEU A 77 -22.31 10.24 -12.29
N ALA A 78 -21.32 10.77 -12.98
CA ALA A 78 -20.79 12.10 -12.71
C ALA A 78 -20.81 12.91 -13.99
N ARG A 79 -21.24 14.17 -13.88
CA ARG A 79 -21.29 15.11 -14.99
C ARG A 79 -20.65 16.42 -14.61
N ASP A 80 -19.92 17.02 -15.52
CA ASP A 80 -19.46 18.39 -15.39
C ASP A 80 -20.67 19.34 -15.34
N VAL A 81 -20.68 20.27 -14.38
CA VAL A 81 -21.81 21.19 -14.18
C VAL A 81 -21.92 22.21 -15.31
N ASP A 82 -20.81 22.59 -15.92
CA ASP A 82 -20.76 23.62 -16.96
C ASP A 82 -20.98 23.00 -18.35
N THR A 83 -20.41 21.82 -18.63
CA THR A 83 -20.49 21.19 -19.96
C THR A 83 -21.54 20.07 -20.06
N GLY A 84 -21.95 19.48 -18.94
CA GLY A 84 -22.87 18.33 -18.90
C GLY A 84 -22.26 16.99 -19.37
N GLU A 85 -20.97 16.98 -19.73
CA GLU A 85 -20.26 15.79 -20.19
C GLU A 85 -20.03 14.79 -19.05
N SER A 86 -20.02 13.49 -19.38
CA SER A 86 -19.77 12.42 -18.41
C SER A 86 -18.29 12.40 -18.01
N THR A 87 -18.03 12.50 -16.70
CA THR A 87 -16.68 12.63 -16.14
C THR A 87 -16.28 11.51 -15.18
N LEU A 88 -17.20 10.57 -14.94
CA LEU A 88 -16.91 9.38 -14.15
C LEU A 88 -16.13 8.37 -14.96
N ASP A 89 -14.89 8.14 -14.56
CA ASP A 89 -14.11 7.01 -15.03
C ASP A 89 -14.35 5.83 -14.08
N ALA A 90 -15.13 4.86 -14.55
CA ALA A 90 -15.35 3.57 -13.88
C ALA A 90 -14.15 2.62 -14.04
N GLY A 91 -13.02 3.13 -14.53
CA GLY A 91 -11.82 2.40 -14.88
C GLY A 91 -11.51 1.24 -13.94
N SER A 92 -11.41 0.05 -14.54
CA SER A 92 -11.05 -1.28 -14.02
C SER A 92 -9.80 -1.34 -13.13
N ALA A 93 -9.17 -0.21 -12.83
CA ALA A 93 -8.09 -0.07 -11.89
C ALA A 93 -8.61 -0.28 -10.45
N SER A 94 -8.79 -1.55 -10.09
CA SER A 94 -8.81 -2.09 -8.72
C SER A 94 -9.95 -1.60 -7.83
N LYS A 95 -10.77 -2.56 -7.39
CA LYS A 95 -11.53 -2.50 -6.14
C LYS A 95 -10.58 -2.10 -5.02
N VAL A 96 -10.44 -0.81 -4.79
CA VAL A 96 -9.70 -0.29 -3.66
C VAL A 96 -10.67 -0.29 -2.51
N THR A 97 -10.24 -0.88 -1.40
CA THR A 97 -10.97 -0.88 -0.15
C THR A 97 -10.17 -0.11 0.88
N ILE A 98 -10.87 0.67 1.68
CA ILE A 98 -10.30 1.41 2.81
C ILE A 98 -11.21 1.24 4.02
N THR A 99 -10.63 1.35 5.21
CA THR A 99 -11.40 1.40 6.46
C THR A 99 -11.20 2.77 7.07
N ASP A 100 -12.31 3.50 7.24
CA ASP A 100 -12.32 4.85 7.82
C ASP A 100 -13.56 5.02 8.70
N GLY A 101 -13.40 5.64 9.87
CA GLY A 101 -14.51 5.87 10.81
C GLY A 101 -15.24 4.61 11.31
N GLY A 102 -14.61 3.43 11.23
CA GLY A 102 -15.25 2.15 11.54
C GLY A 102 -16.09 1.55 10.42
N LEU A 103 -16.12 2.22 9.25
CA LEU A 103 -16.77 1.75 8.04
C LEU A 103 -15.74 1.21 7.04
N SER A 104 -16.12 0.16 6.31
CA SER A 104 -15.35 -0.37 5.20
C SER A 104 -15.93 0.13 3.89
N TRP A 105 -15.11 0.82 3.12
CA TRP A 105 -15.50 1.49 1.89
C TRP A 105 -14.92 0.79 0.66
N SER A 106 -15.70 0.73 -0.42
CA SER A 106 -15.24 0.36 -1.76
C SER A 106 -15.27 1.55 -2.69
N ARG A 107 -14.23 1.71 -3.50
CA ARG A 107 -14.23 2.74 -4.55
C ARG A 107 -15.15 2.33 -5.71
N VAL A 108 -16.09 3.20 -6.05
CA VAL A 108 -17.03 3.04 -7.17
C VAL A 108 -16.44 3.56 -8.47
N GLY A 109 -15.78 4.72 -8.42
CA GLY A 109 -15.20 5.36 -9.60
C GLY A 109 -14.39 6.59 -9.24
N ILE A 110 -13.79 7.21 -10.26
CA ILE A 110 -13.02 8.46 -10.11
C ILE A 110 -13.63 9.51 -11.04
N VAL A 111 -14.04 10.63 -10.46
CA VAL A 111 -14.44 11.81 -11.21
C VAL A 111 -13.18 12.55 -11.64
N LYS A 112 -13.02 12.74 -12.95
CA LYS A 112 -11.89 13.44 -13.56
C LYS A 112 -12.35 14.74 -14.20
N GLY A 113 -11.53 15.77 -14.14
CA GLY A 113 -11.81 17.06 -14.73
C GLY A 113 -10.62 18.00 -14.54
N GLU A 114 -10.75 19.22 -15.03
CA GLU A 114 -9.75 20.26 -14.78
C GLU A 114 -9.75 20.69 -13.31
N PRO A 115 -8.59 20.99 -12.70
CA PRO A 115 -8.55 21.52 -11.34
C PRO A 115 -9.43 22.77 -11.20
N GLY A 116 -10.32 22.78 -10.21
CA GLY A 116 -11.30 23.83 -9.96
C GLY A 116 -12.66 23.62 -10.61
N SER A 117 -12.80 22.67 -11.55
CA SER A 117 -14.09 22.34 -12.16
C SER A 117 -15.03 21.67 -11.16
N LYS A 118 -16.34 21.88 -11.34
CA LYS A 118 -17.40 21.33 -10.48
C LYS A 118 -18.16 20.24 -11.21
N HIS A 119 -18.41 19.14 -10.50
CA HIS A 119 -19.06 17.96 -11.07
C HIS A 119 -20.19 17.51 -10.16
N LEU A 120 -21.36 17.31 -10.74
CA LEU A 120 -22.50 16.72 -10.05
C LEU A 120 -22.39 15.21 -10.10
N VAL A 121 -22.35 14.58 -8.94
CA VAL A 121 -22.32 13.12 -8.78
C VAL A 121 -23.68 12.66 -8.30
N GLN A 122 -24.22 11.62 -8.94
CA GLN A 122 -25.49 11.00 -8.60
C GLN A 122 -25.33 9.49 -8.60
N CYS A 123 -25.80 8.84 -7.56
CA CYS A 123 -25.74 7.39 -7.41
C CYS A 123 -27.13 6.82 -7.13
N GLU A 124 -27.39 5.63 -7.66
CA GLU A 124 -28.62 4.87 -7.39
C GLU A 124 -28.51 4.16 -6.05
N ALA A 125 -28.91 4.87 -4.99
CA ALA A 125 -29.00 4.33 -3.64
C ALA A 125 -30.25 3.43 -3.50
N THR A 126 -30.07 2.16 -3.13
CA THR A 126 -31.13 1.19 -2.81
C THR A 126 -31.58 1.20 -1.35
N GLY A 127 -30.87 1.94 -0.49
CA GLY A 127 -31.17 2.10 0.93
C GLY A 127 -30.30 1.20 1.83
N GLY A 128 -29.65 1.83 2.81
CA GLY A 128 -28.78 1.17 3.79
C GLY A 128 -27.29 1.32 3.51
N GLU A 129 -26.92 1.73 2.30
CA GLU A 129 -25.57 2.17 1.96
C GLU A 129 -25.30 3.63 2.34
N VAL A 130 -24.04 3.91 2.63
CA VAL A 130 -23.48 5.24 2.85
C VAL A 130 -22.58 5.53 1.66
N LEU A 131 -22.86 6.64 0.99
CA LEU A 131 -22.06 7.16 -0.10
C LEU A 131 -21.17 8.28 0.39
N GLY A 132 -19.97 8.36 -0.16
CA GLY A 132 -19.01 9.40 0.20
C GLY A 132 -18.01 9.69 -0.92
N TYR A 133 -17.30 10.80 -0.77
CA TYR A 133 -16.24 11.21 -1.68
C TYR A 133 -14.98 11.58 -0.91
N ALA A 134 -13.83 11.44 -1.58
CA ALA A 134 -12.55 11.88 -1.07
C ALA A 134 -11.57 12.07 -2.22
N ASP A 135 -10.51 12.86 -2.01
CA ASP A 135 -9.45 13.05 -3.00
C ASP A 135 -8.86 11.71 -3.43
N ASN A 136 -8.66 11.48 -4.73
CA ASN A 136 -8.17 10.19 -5.20
C ASN A 136 -6.76 9.87 -4.64
N PRO A 137 -6.58 8.77 -3.89
CA PRO A 137 -5.32 8.44 -3.24
C PRO A 137 -4.30 7.89 -4.25
N ARG A 138 -3.01 8.23 -4.07
CA ARG A 138 -1.91 7.75 -4.94
C ARG A 138 -1.49 6.30 -4.62
N ILE A 139 -2.46 5.38 -4.54
CA ILE A 139 -2.25 4.01 -4.02
C ILE A 139 -1.21 3.24 -4.83
N GLY A 140 -1.19 3.39 -6.16
CA GLY A 140 -0.25 2.66 -7.02
C GLY A 140 1.22 2.84 -6.63
N ARG A 141 1.62 4.06 -6.23
CA ARG A 141 3.00 4.35 -5.83
C ARG A 141 3.34 3.76 -4.45
N TYR A 142 2.39 3.79 -3.51
CA TYR A 142 2.58 3.21 -2.17
C TYR A 142 2.62 1.69 -2.22
N VAL A 143 1.76 1.07 -3.03
CA VAL A 143 1.79 -0.40 -3.24
C VAL A 143 3.12 -0.80 -3.87
N LEU A 144 3.58 -0.10 -4.91
CA LEU A 144 4.87 -0.40 -5.54
C LEU A 144 6.03 -0.30 -4.54
N PHE A 145 6.14 0.80 -3.78
CA PHE A 145 7.19 0.95 -2.77
C PHE A 145 7.07 -0.04 -1.62
N GLY A 146 5.84 -0.35 -1.19
CA GLY A 146 5.58 -1.37 -0.18
C GLY A 146 6.03 -2.75 -0.63
N VAL A 147 5.71 -3.15 -1.87
CA VAL A 147 6.12 -4.44 -2.44
C VAL A 147 7.64 -4.49 -2.62
N VAL A 148 8.23 -3.51 -3.30
CA VAL A 148 9.68 -3.49 -3.57
C VAL A 148 10.47 -3.45 -2.26
N GLY A 149 10.08 -2.58 -1.33
CA GLY A 149 10.72 -2.44 -0.03
C GLY A 149 10.53 -3.68 0.86
N GLY A 150 9.34 -4.30 0.84
CA GLY A 150 9.06 -5.54 1.55
C GLY A 150 9.90 -6.71 1.03
N VAL A 151 10.02 -6.86 -0.30
CA VAL A 151 10.89 -7.88 -0.92
C VAL A 151 12.35 -7.66 -0.54
N LEU A 152 12.83 -6.42 -0.58
CA LEU A 152 14.20 -6.09 -0.20
C LEU A 152 14.48 -6.43 1.27
N ALA A 153 13.56 -6.08 2.18
CA ALA A 153 13.68 -6.41 3.59
C ALA A 153 13.66 -7.93 3.82
N LEU A 154 12.79 -8.66 3.12
CA LEU A 154 12.71 -10.12 3.20
C LEU A 154 14.01 -10.79 2.74
N VAL A 155 14.53 -10.42 1.58
CA VAL A 155 15.79 -10.97 1.04
C VAL A 155 16.95 -10.67 1.99
N THR A 156 17.02 -9.46 2.53
CA THR A 156 18.05 -9.05 3.50
C THR A 156 17.94 -9.85 4.80
N GLY A 157 16.72 -10.06 5.31
CA GLY A 157 16.46 -10.88 6.50
C GLY A 157 16.83 -12.35 6.30
N ILE A 158 16.46 -12.93 5.16
CA ILE A 158 16.85 -14.31 4.80
C ILE A 158 18.37 -14.43 4.71
N ALA A 159 19.05 -13.48 4.06
CA ALA A 159 20.51 -13.49 3.97
C ALA A 159 21.18 -13.40 5.34
N ALA A 160 20.69 -12.52 6.23
CA ALA A 160 21.17 -12.43 7.61
C ALA A 160 21.00 -13.76 8.36
N PHE A 161 19.83 -14.40 8.24
CA PHE A 161 19.55 -15.70 8.84
C PHE A 161 20.49 -16.80 8.32
N VAL A 162 20.68 -16.88 7.01
CA VAL A 162 21.59 -17.85 6.38
C VAL A 162 23.02 -17.66 6.86
N ILE A 163 23.51 -16.42 6.97
CA ILE A 163 24.85 -16.12 7.51
C ILE A 163 24.99 -16.67 8.93
N VAL A 164 24.04 -16.36 9.82
CA VAL A 164 24.06 -16.86 11.21
C VAL A 164 24.10 -18.38 11.24
N LEU A 165 23.25 -19.04 10.44
CA LEU A 165 23.16 -20.49 10.39
C LEU A 165 24.45 -21.14 9.88
N VAL A 166 25.02 -20.64 8.78
CA VAL A 166 26.28 -21.15 8.22
C VAL A 166 27.44 -20.95 9.20
N VAL A 167 27.53 -19.78 9.83
CA VAL A 167 28.58 -19.47 10.81
C VAL A 167 28.45 -20.37 12.04
N ALA A 168 27.23 -20.57 12.54
CA ALA A 168 26.94 -21.47 13.65
C ALA A 168 27.34 -22.92 13.32
N ILE A 169 26.92 -23.45 12.17
CA ILE A 169 27.28 -24.81 11.71
C ILE A 169 28.81 -24.96 11.56
N LYS A 170 29.46 -24.01 10.88
CA LYS A 170 30.92 -24.06 10.66
C LYS A 170 31.71 -23.95 11.97
N ARG A 171 31.19 -23.25 12.98
CA ARG A 171 31.81 -23.21 14.32
C ARG A 171 31.59 -24.49 15.11
N ASN A 172 30.42 -25.11 14.98
CA ASN A 172 30.04 -26.27 15.79
C ASN A 172 30.56 -27.61 15.23
N ARG A 173 31.02 -27.66 13.97
CA ARG A 173 31.71 -28.85 13.44
C ARG A 173 33.06 -29.06 14.17
N LYS A 174 33.15 -30.17 14.91
CA LYS A 174 34.44 -30.70 15.40
C LYS A 174 35.32 -31.12 14.21
N PRO A 175 36.66 -30.95 14.27
CA PRO A 175 37.55 -31.51 13.24
C PRO A 175 37.28 -33.02 13.13
N ARG A 176 37.10 -33.53 11.90
CA ARG A 176 37.08 -34.98 11.69
C ARG A 176 38.49 -35.51 12.03
N PRO A 177 38.63 -36.51 12.90
CA PRO A 177 39.90 -37.22 13.00
C PRO A 177 40.23 -37.82 11.63
N ALA A 178 41.48 -37.62 11.21
CA ALA A 178 42.04 -38.18 9.98
C ALA A 178 42.32 -39.67 10.16
#